data_AF-A0A5N5K5H0-F1
#
_entry.id   AF-A0A5N5K5H0-F1
#
_cell.length_a   1.000
_cell.length_b   1.000
_cell.length_c   1.000
_cell.angle_alpha   90.00
_cell.angle_beta   90.00
_cell.angle_gamma   90.00
#
_symmetry.space_group_name_H-M   'P 1'
#
loop_
_entity.id
_entity.type
_entity.pdbx_description
1 polymer ?
#
loop_
_entity_poly.entity_id
_entity_poly.type
_entity_poly.pdbx_seq_one_letter_code
_entity_poly.pdbx_strand_id
1 'polypeptide(L)'
;MTEPIRPVSKRDRTNENFLRAAKRIMRRGDEMHRRYGAEVYIVMRRKGRYYDYCSTQDHSFPPSCAEINKTYPLPIRRTPAHFDLRTKGSSKEIITEGQSSTT
;
A
#
# COMPACT_ATOMS: atom_id res chain seq x y z
N MET A 1 -2.02 9.24 55.91
CA MET A 1 -3.01 9.71 54.92
C MET A 1 -2.42 9.40 53.54
N THR A 2 -2.99 8.45 52.82
CA THR A 2 -2.45 7.96 51.54
C THR A 2 -3.09 8.75 50.41
N GLU A 3 -2.30 9.58 49.71
CA GLU A 3 -2.76 10.31 48.52
C GLU A 3 -3.20 9.33 47.41
N PRO A 4 -4.30 9.61 46.70
CA PRO A 4 -4.76 8.76 45.61
C PRO A 4 -3.82 8.88 44.40
N ILE A 5 -3.37 7.74 43.88
CA ILE A 5 -2.52 7.66 42.68
C ILE A 5 -3.34 8.17 41.48
N ARG A 6 -2.95 9.31 40.92
CA ARG A 6 -3.58 9.84 39.70
C ARG A 6 -3.25 8.91 38.52
N PRO A 7 -4.24 8.46 37.72
CA PRO A 7 -3.96 7.64 36.56
C PRO A 7 -3.15 8.45 35.54
N VAL A 8 -1.91 8.03 35.29
CA VAL A 8 -1.05 8.62 34.26
C VAL A 8 -1.68 8.32 32.90
N SER A 9 -2.11 9.35 32.18
CA SER A 9 -2.65 9.19 30.84
C SER A 9 -1.55 8.64 29.91
N LYS A 10 -1.85 7.57 29.17
CA LYS A 10 -0.89 6.98 28.23
C LYS A 10 -0.62 7.99 27.11
N ARG A 11 0.66 8.19 26.76
CA ARG A 11 1.09 9.08 25.66
C ARG A 11 0.42 8.68 24.35
N ASP A 12 -0.12 9.66 23.61
CA ASP A 12 -0.60 9.44 22.24
C ASP A 12 0.59 9.14 21.31
N ARG A 13 0.65 7.91 20.82
CA ARG A 13 1.69 7.43 19.89
C ARG A 13 1.18 7.26 18.47
N THR A 14 -0.03 7.74 18.16
CA THR A 14 -0.67 7.54 16.85
C THR A 14 0.18 8.11 15.72
N ASN A 15 0.89 9.21 15.96
CA ASN A 15 1.79 9.76 14.95
C ASN A 15 3.05 8.93 14.73
N GLU A 16 3.71 8.50 15.82
CA GLU A 16 4.88 7.61 15.74
C GLU A 16 4.53 6.29 15.04
N ASN A 17 3.39 5.71 15.40
CA ASN A 17 2.90 4.46 14.83
C ASN A 17 2.64 4.60 13.34
N PHE A 18 2.01 5.71 12.91
CA PHE A 18 1.81 5.99 11.48
C PHE A 18 3.13 6.11 10.72
N LEU A 19 4.09 6.89 11.23
CA LEU A 19 5.39 7.07 10.56
C LEU A 19 6.14 5.73 10.43
N ARG A 20 6.08 4.89 11.47
CA ARG A 20 6.63 3.53 11.42
C ARG A 20 5.93 2.66 10.38
N ALA A 21 4.59 2.72 10.30
CA ALA A 21 3.82 1.97 9.31
C ALA A 21 4.12 2.43 7.87
N ALA A 22 4.12 3.74 7.64
CA ALA A 22 4.45 4.35 6.35
C ALA A 22 5.84 3.91 5.87
N LYS A 23 6.86 4.01 6.74
CA LYS A 23 8.23 3.56 6.42
C LYS A 23 8.30 2.07 6.08
N ARG A 24 7.53 1.22 6.78
CA ARG A 24 7.50 -0.23 6.49
C ARG A 24 6.90 -0.52 5.12
N ILE A 25 5.82 0.17 4.75
CA ILE A 25 5.18 0.01 3.43
C ILE A 25 6.15 0.46 2.32
N MET A 26 6.81 1.60 2.47
CA MET A 26 7.82 2.08 1.51
C MET A 26 8.99 1.10 1.37
N ARG A 27 9.52 0.58 2.48
CA ARG A 27 10.56 -0.47 2.45
C ARG A 27 10.10 -1.71 1.70
N ARG A 28 8.84 -2.11 1.85
CA ARG A 28 8.30 -3.24 1.11
C ARG A 28 8.18 -2.94 -0.39
N GLY A 29 7.83 -1.71 -0.76
CA GLY A 29 7.87 -1.24 -2.15
C GLY A 29 9.27 -1.32 -2.76
N ASP A 30 10.29 -0.86 -2.04
CA ASP A 30 11.71 -0.98 -2.45
C ASP A 30 12.15 -2.45 -2.58
N GLU A 31 11.73 -3.33 -1.67
CA GLU A 31 11.97 -4.76 -1.80
C GLU A 31 11.32 -5.35 -3.06
N MET A 32 10.11 -4.91 -3.44
CA MET A 32 9.46 -5.35 -4.67
C MET A 32 10.25 -4.91 -5.90
N HIS A 33 10.74 -3.67 -5.90
CA HIS A 33 11.59 -3.15 -6.97
C HIS A 33 12.89 -3.94 -7.11
N ARG A 34 13.64 -4.13 -6.01
CA ARG A 34 14.93 -4.82 -6.05
C ARG A 34 14.83 -6.30 -6.39
N ARG A 35 13.76 -6.98 -5.95
CA ARG A 35 13.61 -8.44 -6.13
C ARG A 35 12.95 -8.83 -7.44
N TYR A 36 12.01 -8.01 -7.92
CA TYR A 36 11.16 -8.36 -9.05
C TYR A 36 11.25 -7.35 -10.22
N GLY A 37 12.08 -6.31 -10.09
CA GLY A 37 12.21 -5.27 -11.12
C GLY A 37 10.97 -4.38 -11.26
N ALA A 38 10.01 -4.46 -10.34
CA ALA A 38 8.77 -3.70 -10.42
C ALA A 38 9.02 -2.21 -10.12
N GLU A 39 8.47 -1.31 -10.94
CA GLU A 39 8.41 0.10 -10.59
C GLU A 39 7.25 0.34 -9.62
N VAL A 40 7.52 1.03 -8.52
CA VAL A 40 6.57 1.20 -7.41
C VAL A 40 6.53 2.67 -7.00
N TYR A 41 5.33 3.24 -7.06
CA TYR A 41 5.02 4.55 -6.52
C TYR A 41 3.99 4.43 -5.41
N ILE A 42 4.29 5.02 -4.25
CA ILE A 42 3.40 5.01 -3.08
C ILE A 42 3.20 6.46 -2.65
N VAL A 43 1.94 6.87 -2.51
CA VAL A 43 1.57 8.17 -1.94
C VAL A 43 0.58 7.99 -0.79
N MET A 44 0.85 8.64 0.33
CA MET A 44 -0.01 8.66 1.51
C MET A 44 -0.28 10.12 1.91
N ARG A 45 -1.54 10.43 2.23
CA ARG A 45 -1.92 11.74 2.77
C ARG A 45 -2.49 11.59 4.17
N ARG A 46 -1.93 12.31 5.14
CA ARG A 46 -2.43 12.34 6.52
C ARG A 46 -2.26 13.71 7.14
N LYS A 47 -3.33 14.25 7.73
CA LYS A 47 -3.34 15.58 8.38
C LYS A 47 -2.74 16.68 7.48
N GLY A 48 -3.16 16.72 6.22
CA GLY A 48 -2.68 17.71 5.24
C GLY A 48 -1.25 17.52 4.73
N ARG A 49 -0.50 16.52 5.22
CA ARG A 49 0.86 16.22 4.77
C ARG A 49 0.88 15.02 3.84
N TYR A 50 1.67 15.13 2.78
CA TYR A 50 1.96 14.04 1.86
C TYR A 50 3.25 13.32 2.27
N TYR A 51 3.27 12.02 2.05
CA TYR A 51 4.41 11.13 2.23
C TYR A 51 4.46 10.25 0.99
N ASP A 52 5.52 10.38 0.21
CA ASP A 52 5.68 9.70 -1.07
C ASP A 52 6.97 8.87 -1.10
N TYR A 53 6.97 7.91 -2.01
CA TYR A 53 8.12 7.09 -2.36
C TYR A 53 8.00 6.74 -3.85
N CYS A 54 9.10 6.94 -4.58
CA CYS A 54 9.26 6.47 -5.94
C CYS A 54 10.49 5.56 -5.99
N SER A 55 10.35 4.38 -6.59
CA SER A 55 11.47 3.45 -6.77
C SER A 55 12.43 3.85 -7.88
N THR A 56 11.99 4.68 -8.82
CA THR A 56 12.74 5.10 -9.99
C THR A 56 12.98 6.61 -9.97
N GLN A 57 14.02 7.04 -10.69
CA GLN A 57 14.28 8.46 -10.96
C GLN A 57 13.64 8.90 -12.29
N ASP A 58 13.03 7.98 -13.04
CA ASP A 58 12.32 8.31 -14.26
C ASP A 58 11.10 9.18 -13.97
N HIS A 59 11.08 10.37 -14.56
CA HIS A 59 9.99 11.34 -14.44
C HIS A 59 8.73 10.93 -15.21
N SER A 60 8.81 9.92 -16.08
CA SER A 60 7.64 9.32 -16.73
C SER A 60 6.80 8.47 -15.78
N PHE A 61 7.36 8.08 -14.63
CA PHE A 61 6.72 7.24 -13.63
C PHE A 61 6.42 8.03 -12.33
N PRO A 62 5.23 7.87 -11.73
CA PRO A 62 4.11 7.03 -12.15
C PRO A 62 3.36 7.61 -13.37
N PRO A 63 2.86 6.74 -14.27
CA PRO A 63 1.97 7.19 -15.33
C PRO A 63 0.66 7.75 -14.77
N SER A 64 0.03 8.63 -15.54
CA SER A 64 -1.31 9.15 -15.24
C SER A 64 -2.36 8.05 -15.29
N CYS A 65 -3.49 8.25 -14.59
CA CYS A 65 -4.63 7.33 -14.66
C CYS A 65 -5.12 7.08 -16.10
N ALA A 66 -5.02 8.10 -16.97
CA ALA A 66 -5.44 7.99 -18.36
C ALA A 66 -4.51 7.07 -19.16
N GLU A 67 -3.20 7.11 -18.90
CA GLU A 67 -2.21 6.23 -19.53
C GLU A 67 -2.38 4.79 -19.06
N ILE A 68 -2.56 4.58 -17.75
CA ILE A 68 -2.78 3.25 -17.16
C ILE A 68 -4.01 2.56 -17.79
N ASN A 69 -5.09 3.30 -18.05
CA ASN A 69 -6.31 2.73 -18.63
C ASN A 69 -6.20 2.39 -20.13
N LYS A 70 -5.15 2.86 -20.81
CA LYS A 70 -4.89 2.55 -22.24
C LYS A 70 -3.97 1.35 -22.41
N THR A 71 -3.35 0.87 -21.33
CA THR A 71 -2.40 -0.24 -21.37
C THR A 71 -3.11 -1.58 -21.53
N TYR A 72 -2.48 -2.50 -22.28
CA TYR A 72 -2.88 -3.91 -22.35
C TYR A 72 -1.74 -4.79 -21.80
N PRO A 73 -2.03 -5.81 -20.96
CA PRO A 73 -3.36 -6.19 -20.47
C PRO A 73 -3.98 -5.15 -19.53
N LEU A 74 -5.31 -5.23 -19.37
CA LEU A 74 -6.04 -4.31 -18.49
C LEU A 74 -5.45 -4.33 -17.07
N PRO A 75 -5.30 -3.16 -16.43
CA PRO A 75 -4.69 -3.08 -15.10
C PRO A 75 -5.55 -3.78 -14.04
N ILE A 76 -4.91 -4.59 -13.20
CA ILE A 76 -5.56 -5.23 -12.05
C ILE A 76 -5.71 -4.20 -10.92
N ARG A 77 -6.93 -3.74 -10.67
CA ARG A 77 -7.22 -2.73 -9.63
C ARG A 77 -7.68 -3.41 -8.34
N ARG A 78 -7.00 -3.12 -7.22
CA ARG A 78 -7.40 -3.55 -5.88
C ARG A 78 -7.86 -2.35 -5.05
N THR A 79 -8.93 -2.54 -4.28
CA THR A 79 -9.54 -1.57 -3.37
C THR A 79 -9.57 -2.15 -1.95
N PRO A 80 -9.81 -1.35 -0.89
CA PRO A 80 -9.90 -1.86 0.48
C PRO A 80 -10.83 -3.08 0.64
N ALA A 81 -11.94 -3.14 -0.11
CA ALA A 81 -12.89 -4.25 -0.10
C ALA A 81 -12.26 -5.62 -0.40
N HIS A 82 -11.17 -5.67 -1.16
CA HIS A 82 -10.45 -6.92 -1.47
C HIS A 82 -9.67 -7.47 -0.26
N PHE A 83 -9.35 -6.62 0.71
CA PHE A 83 -8.60 -6.97 1.91
C PHE A 83 -9.50 -7.20 3.14
N ASP A 84 -10.75 -6.73 3.08
CA ASP A 84 -11.73 -6.80 4.17
C ASP A 84 -12.33 -8.21 4.36
N LEU A 85 -12.07 -9.16 3.44
CA LEU A 85 -12.59 -10.55 3.45
C LEU A 85 -12.07 -11.44 4.59
N ARG A 86 -11.58 -10.88 5.70
CA ARG A 86 -11.10 -11.64 6.87
C ARG A 86 -12.20 -12.33 7.69
N THR A 87 -13.45 -12.32 7.25
CA THR A 87 -14.55 -12.99 7.96
C THR A 87 -15.52 -13.69 7.02
N LYS A 88 -15.09 -14.79 6.41
CA LYS A 88 -15.80 -16.08 6.26
C LYS A 88 -15.24 -16.86 5.07
N GLY A 89 -14.68 -18.03 5.36
CA GLY A 89 -14.56 -19.15 4.42
C GLY A 89 -13.51 -18.98 3.33
N SER A 90 -12.53 -19.89 3.36
CA SER A 90 -11.59 -20.16 2.26
C SER A 90 -12.29 -20.18 0.90
N SER A 91 -12.02 -19.18 0.06
CA SER A 91 -12.04 -19.31 -1.38
C SER A 91 -10.72 -18.75 -1.90
N LYS A 92 -9.85 -19.64 -2.40
CA LYS A 92 -8.65 -19.25 -3.13
C LYS A 92 -9.11 -18.37 -4.29
N GLU A 93 -8.76 -17.07 -4.28
CA GLU A 93 -8.84 -16.27 -5.50
C GLU A 93 -7.91 -16.93 -6.52
N ILE A 94 -8.50 -17.51 -7.56
CA ILE A 94 -7.78 -18.02 -8.72
C ILE A 94 -7.15 -16.80 -9.40
N ILE A 95 -5.83 -16.77 -9.46
CA ILE A 95 -5.10 -15.81 -10.27
C ILE A 95 -5.34 -16.24 -11.72
N THR A 96 -6.34 -15.65 -12.37
CA THR A 96 -6.57 -15.87 -13.81
C THR A 96 -5.50 -15.10 -14.57
N GLU A 97 -4.33 -15.71 -14.74
CA GLU A 97 -3.44 -15.36 -15.84
C GLU A 97 -4.16 -15.74 -17.13
N GLY A 98 -4.58 -14.74 -17.89
CA GLY A 98 -5.20 -14.95 -19.20
C GLY A 98 -4.22 -15.65 -20.12
N GLN A 99 -4.37 -16.95 -20.30
CA GLN A 99 -3.78 -17.64 -21.43
C GLN A 99 -4.55 -17.20 -22.68
N SER A 100 -3.88 -16.37 -23.48
CA SER A 100 -4.11 -16.34 -24.91
C SER A 100 -3.80 -17.74 -25.47
N SER A 101 -4.83 -18.43 -25.96
CA SER A 101 -4.64 -19.58 -26.85
C SER A 101 -5.47 -19.36 -28.10
N THR A 102 -4.74 -19.02 -29.14
CA THR A 102 -5.04 -19.14 -30.56
C THR A 102 -5.74 -20.47 -30.87
N THR A 103 -6.79 -20.44 -31.69
CA THR A 103 -6.96 -21.18 -32.95
C THR A 103 -8.16 -20.61 -33.69
#